data_AF-A0A822EI27-F1
#
_entry.id   AF-A0A822EI27-F1
#
_cell.length_a   1.000
_cell.length_b   1.000
_cell.length_c   1.000
_cell.angle_alpha   90.00
_cell.angle_beta   90.00
_cell.angle_gamma   90.00
#
_symmetry.space_group_name_H-M   'P 1'
#
loop_
_entity.id
_entity.type
_entity.pdbx_description
1 polymer ?
#
loop_
_entity_poly.entity_id
_entity_poly.type
_entity_poly.pdbx_seq_one_letter_code
_entity_poly.pdbx_strand_id
1 'polypeptide(L)' 'TKLFYPAVGLLQIAYCLTTNGKFQEAVEKFRSILLSVALRIVESDQDILERQQLTEICKEYIVGLQMLMGKKRFSKR' A
#
# COMPACT_ATOMS: atom_id res chain seq x y z
N THR A 1 -7.80 -2.05 22.80
CA THR A 1 -8.05 -0.68 22.29
C THR A 1 -6.99 -0.10 21.34
N LYS A 2 -6.00 -0.86 20.81
CA LYS A 2 -4.95 -0.29 19.91
C LYS A 2 -4.38 -1.26 18.85
N LEU A 3 -5.21 -2.13 18.26
CA LEU A 3 -4.81 -2.90 17.05
C LEU A 3 -4.84 -2.05 15.75
N PHE A 4 -5.10 -0.75 15.88
CA PHE A 4 -5.26 0.20 14.78
C PHE A 4 -3.93 0.66 14.13
N TYR A 5 -2.80 0.58 14.84
CA TYR A 5 -1.55 1.23 14.41
C TYR A 5 -0.65 0.52 13.37
N PRO A 6 -0.65 -0.81 13.16
CA PRO A 6 0.36 -1.41 12.30
C PRO A 6 0.20 -1.01 10.83
N ALA A 7 -1.04 -0.87 10.35
CA ALA A 7 -1.29 -0.51 8.95
C ALA A 7 -0.89 0.93 8.62
N VAL A 8 -1.13 1.88 9.54
CA VAL A 8 -0.76 3.30 9.36
C VAL A 8 0.77 3.48 9.37
N GLY A 9 1.47 2.78 10.27
CA GLY A 9 2.93 2.80 10.29
C GLY A 9 3.55 2.19 9.03
N LEU A 10 3.00 1.08 8.54
CA LEU A 10 3.43 0.47 7.27
C LEU A 10 3.16 1.39 6.08
N LEU A 11 2.07 2.16 6.09
CA LEU A 11 1.74 3.10 5.03
C LEU A 11 2.75 4.25 4.97
N GLN A 12 3.14 4.82 6.11
CA GLN A 12 4.19 5.84 6.17
C GLN A 12 5.53 5.33 5.63
N ILE A 13 5.89 4.08 5.94
CA ILE A 13 7.09 3.43 5.41
C ILE A 13 6.98 3.27 3.88
N ALA A 14 5.83 2.83 3.36
CA ALA A 14 5.61 2.67 1.93
C ALA A 14 5.72 4.02 1.17
N TYR A 15 5.22 5.11 1.75
CA TYR A 15 5.40 6.45 1.21
C TYR A 15 6.86 6.90 1.24
N CYS A 16 7.57 6.68 2.34
CA CYS A 16 9.00 7.00 2.43
C CYS A 16 9.81 6.25 1.36
N LEU A 17 9.54 4.96 1.14
CA LEU A 17 10.19 4.16 0.10
C LEU A 17 9.88 4.68 -1.31
N THR A 18 8.65 5.12 -1.55
CA THR A 18 8.23 5.72 -2.83
C THR A 18 9.00 7.00 -3.12
N THR A 19 9.10 7.91 -2.15
CA THR A 19 9.85 9.17 -2.30
C THR A 19 11.35 8.93 -2.49
N ASN A 20 11.90 7.90 -1.85
CA ASN A 20 13.31 7.51 -2.00
C ASN A 20 13.59 6.72 -3.30
N GLY A 21 12.60 6.52 -4.17
CA GLY A 21 12.77 5.82 -5.45
C GLY A 21 12.88 4.30 -5.32
N LYS A 22 12.68 3.73 -4.13
CA LYS A 22 12.72 2.29 -3.84
C LYS A 22 11.40 1.62 -4.17
N PHE A 23 11.00 1.72 -5.43
CA PHE A 23 9.64 1.37 -5.86
C PHE A 23 9.27 -0.10 -5.65
N GLN A 24 10.22 -1.02 -5.86
CA GLN A 24 9.99 -2.45 -5.64
C GLN A 24 9.71 -2.75 -4.15
N GLU A 25 10.52 -2.20 -3.25
CA GLU A 25 10.32 -2.33 -1.79
C GLU A 25 9.00 -1.67 -1.37
N ALA A 26 8.64 -0.52 -1.95
CA ALA A 26 7.36 0.15 -1.70
C ALA A 26 6.16 -0.74 -2.10
N VAL A 27 6.19 -1.35 -3.28
CA VAL A 27 5.14 -2.28 -3.76
C VAL A 27 4.97 -3.47 -2.81
N GLU A 28 6.06 -4.02 -2.29
CA GLU A 28 6.02 -5.12 -1.31
C GLU A 28 5.36 -4.67 0.00
N LYS A 29 5.64 -3.45 0.47
CA LYS A 29 4.96 -2.89 1.66
C LYS A 29 3.48 -2.66 1.41
N PHE A 30 3.08 -2.10 0.26
CA PHE A 30 1.65 -1.95 -0.06
C PHE A 30 0.92 -3.30 -0.13
N ARG A 31 1.54 -4.35 -0.67
CA ARG A 31 0.97 -5.72 -0.66
C ARG A 31 0.84 -6.29 0.75
N SER A 32 1.85 -6.07 1.61
CA SER A 32 1.79 -6.47 3.01
C SER A 32 0.66 -5.77 3.77
N ILE A 33 0.41 -4.49 3.48
CA ILE A 33 -0.73 -3.74 4.03
C ILE A 33 -2.05 -4.37 3.56
N LEU A 34 -2.21 -4.65 2.27
CA LEU A 34 -3.43 -5.28 1.73
C LEU A 34 -3.74 -6.64 2.39
N LEU A 35 -2.72 -7.49 2.58
CA LEU A 35 -2.87 -8.77 3.28
C LEU A 35 -3.29 -8.56 4.74
N SER A 36 -2.67 -7.59 5.42
CA SER A 36 -3.03 -7.23 6.80
C SER A 36 -4.45 -6.68 6.90
N VAL A 37 -4.87 -5.89 5.91
CA VAL A 37 -6.24 -5.39 5.79
C VAL A 37 -7.19 -6.56 5.65
N ALA A 38 -6.94 -7.52 4.76
CA ALA A 38 -7.81 -8.68 4.54
C ALA A 38 -8.12 -9.47 5.82
N LEU A 39 -7.13 -9.63 6.70
CA LEU A 39 -7.23 -10.38 7.96
C LEU A 39 -7.80 -9.56 9.13
N ARG A 40 -8.13 -8.28 8.94
CA ARG A 40 -8.72 -7.45 10.00
C ARG A 40 -10.12 -7.95 10.37
N ILE A 41 -10.50 -7.86 11.63
CA ILE A 41 -11.89 -8.06 12.07
C ILE A 41 -12.59 -6.70 11.95
N VAL A 42 -13.82 -6.69 11.44
CA VAL A 42 -14.63 -5.48 11.23
C VAL A 42 -15.74 -5.50 12.25
N GLU A 43 -15.87 -4.45 13.06
CA GLU A 43 -16.88 -4.35 14.12
C GLU A 43 -17.89 -3.23 13.85
N SER A 44 -17.54 -2.25 13.01
CA SER A 44 -18.38 -1.08 12.68
C SER A 44 -18.38 -0.76 11.18
N ASP A 45 -19.41 -0.07 10.72
CA ASP A 45 -19.48 0.50 9.37
C ASP A 45 -18.29 1.43 9.07
N GLN A 46 -17.77 2.11 10.10
CA GLN A 46 -16.58 2.95 9.98
C GLN A 46 -15.34 2.11 9.61
N ASP A 47 -15.19 0.92 10.17
CA ASP A 47 -14.08 0.02 9.85
C ASP A 47 -14.15 -0.47 8.40
N ILE A 48 -15.37 -0.64 7.87
CA ILE A 48 -15.60 -1.01 6.47
C ILE A 48 -15.09 0.11 5.56
N LEU A 49 -15.49 1.35 5.84
CA LEU A 49 -15.10 2.52 5.05
C LEU A 49 -13.57 2.69 5.04
N GLU A 50 -12.94 2.61 6.22
CA GLU A 50 -11.49 2.74 6.32
C GLU A 50 -10.74 1.61 5.60
N ARG A 51 -11.25 0.36 5.66
CA ARG A 51 -10.67 -0.74 4.88
C ARG A 51 -10.81 -0.53 3.39
N GLN A 52 -11.95 -0.02 2.92
CA GLN A 52 -12.16 0.27 1.51
C GLN A 52 -11.19 1.35 1.04
N GLN A 53 -11.09 2.46 1.77
CA GLN A 53 -10.17 3.55 1.46
C GLN A 53 -8.71 3.08 1.43
N LEU A 54 -8.27 2.34 2.46
CA LEU A 54 -6.90 1.84 2.52
C LEU A 54 -6.60 0.84 1.38
N THR A 55 -7.59 0.04 1.01
CA THR A 55 -7.47 -0.90 -0.11
C THR A 55 -7.32 -0.17 -1.44
N GLU A 56 -8.09 0.88 -1.66
CA GLU A 56 -8.05 1.71 -2.87
C GLU A 56 -6.69 2.39 -3.02
N ILE A 57 -6.22 3.08 -1.98
CA ILE A 57 -4.89 3.71 -1.94
C ILE A 57 -3.79 2.70 -2.30
N CYS A 58 -3.78 1.53 -1.65
CA CYS A 58 -2.73 0.53 -1.89
C CYS A 58 -2.76 0.01 -3.34
N LYS A 59 -3.95 -0.19 -3.92
CA LYS A 59 -4.09 -0.65 -5.31
C LYS A 59 -3.57 0.39 -6.30
N GLU A 60 -3.94 1.66 -6.14
CA GLU A 60 -3.50 2.75 -7.00
C GLU A 60 -1.98 2.89 -7.00
N TYR A 61 -1.37 2.88 -5.80
CA TYR A 61 0.09 2.95 -5.68
C TYR A 61 0.79 1.74 -6.32
N ILE A 62 0.29 0.52 -6.13
CA ILE A 62 0.90 -0.67 -6.75
C ILE A 62 0.88 -0.54 -8.28
N VAL A 63 -0.28 -0.22 -8.86
CA VAL A 63 -0.41 -0.08 -10.33
C VAL A 63 0.47 1.05 -10.84
N GLY A 64 0.41 2.23 -10.22
CA GLY A 64 1.19 3.39 -10.61
C GLY A 64 2.70 3.12 -10.59
N LEU A 65 3.20 2.51 -9.50
CA LEU A 65 4.63 2.17 -9.37
C LEU A 65 5.06 1.10 -10.39
N GLN A 66 4.24 0.07 -10.62
CA GLN A 66 4.53 -0.97 -11.60
C GLN A 66 4.59 -0.42 -13.03
N MET A 67 3.66 0.46 -13.40
CA MET A 67 3.67 1.15 -14.69
C MET A 67 4.94 2.01 -14.86
N LEU A 68 5.32 2.74 -13.82
CA LEU A 68 6.49 3.63 -13.82
C LEU A 68 7.80 2.84 -13.98
N MET A 69 7.93 1.72 -13.26
CA MET A 69 9.06 0.79 -13.43
C MET A 69 9.06 0.10 -14.79
N GLY A 70 7.89 -0.31 -15.29
CA GLY A 70 7.71 -0.89 -16.62
C GLY A 70 8.16 0.07 -17.72
N LYS A 71 7.75 1.33 -17.68
CA LYS A 71 8.19 2.38 -18.62
C LYS A 71 9.71 2.53 -18.65
N LYS A 72 10.37 2.57 -17.49
CA LYS A 72 11.85 2.62 -17.42
C LYS A 72 12.51 1.40 -18.07
N ARG A 73 11.89 0.22 -18.01
CA ARG A 73 12.40 -1.01 -18.64
C ARG A 73 12.31 -0.95 -20.16
N PHE A 74 11.25 -0.37 -20.72
CA PHE A 74 11.09 -0.22 -22.17
C PHE A 74 11.94 0.90 -22.77
N SER A 75 12.19 2.00 -22.03
CA SER A 75 13.03 3.11 -22.49
C SER A 75 14.53 2.77 -22.55
N LYS A 76 14.97 1.70 -21.86
CA LYS A 76 16.38 1.25 -21.84
C LYS A 76 16.71 0.16 -22.87
N ARG A 77 15.77 -0.22 -23.73
CA ARG A 77 15.99 -1.18 -24.83
C ARG A 77 16.07 -0.46 -26.17
#